data_AF-A0A6J3K2J9-F1
#
_entry.id   AF-A0A6J3K2J9-F1
#
_cell.length_a   1.000
_cell.length_b   1.000
_cell.length_c   1.000
_cell.angle_alpha   90.00
_cell.angle_beta   90.00
_cell.angle_gamma   90.00
#
_symmetry.space_group_name_H-M   'P 1'
#
loop_
_entity.id
_entity.type
_entity.pdbx_description
1 polymer ?
#
loop_
_entity_poly.entity_id
_entity_poly.type
_entity_poly.pdbx_seq_one_letter_code
_entity_poly.pdbx_strand_id
1 'polypeptide(L)'
;MYNTTVILRRSYRNTFLVSKMCSAMQNNSVESSIKKKLIDSLNPSYIEIINESYMHNVPKGSETHFKIIAVSDKFKDVPLIKRHRMINKLLQSELEGSVHALSIIAKTPDQWKEKSTITPSPACRGGFGK
;
A
#
# COMPACT_ATOMS: atom_id res chain seq x y z
N MET A 1 -0.07 50.03 46.47
CA MET A 1 -1.15 49.04 46.35
C MET A 1 -1.05 48.37 45.00
N TYR A 2 -1.09 47.05 45.04
CA TYR A 2 -0.82 46.09 43.98
C TYR A 2 -1.82 46.21 42.83
N ASN A 3 -1.37 46.08 41.57
CA ASN A 3 -1.74 44.93 40.74
C ASN A 3 -1.23 45.04 39.29
N THR A 4 -0.38 44.07 38.98
CA THR A 4 -0.05 43.53 37.67
C THR A 4 -1.31 43.13 36.90
N THR A 5 -1.44 43.48 35.62
CA THR A 5 -2.30 42.73 34.68
C THR A 5 -1.69 42.73 33.27
N VAL A 6 -0.91 41.66 33.05
CA VAL A 6 -0.85 40.76 31.89
C VAL A 6 -1.08 41.33 30.48
N ILE A 7 0.01 41.25 29.71
CA ILE A 7 0.14 41.34 28.25
C ILE A 7 -0.85 40.41 27.54
N LEU A 8 -1.74 40.97 26.70
CA LEU A 8 -2.61 40.17 25.84
C LEU A 8 -1.77 39.53 24.72
N ARG A 9 -1.47 38.24 24.85
CA ARG A 9 -0.77 37.46 23.83
C ARG A 9 -1.64 37.30 22.58
N ARG A 10 -1.09 37.81 21.50
CA ARG A 10 -1.35 37.47 20.09
C ARG A 10 -1.58 35.96 19.95
N SER A 11 -2.78 35.54 19.55
CA SER A 11 -2.99 34.20 18.99
C SER A 11 -3.66 34.34 17.65
N TYR A 12 -2.86 34.05 16.62
CA TYR A 12 -3.26 33.96 15.24
C TYR A 12 -4.48 33.04 15.12
N ARG A 13 -5.56 33.58 14.57
CA ARG A 13 -6.54 32.78 13.86
C ARG A 13 -5.79 32.06 12.73
N ASN A 14 -5.70 30.75 12.81
CA ASN A 14 -5.50 29.97 11.60
C ASN A 14 -6.43 28.77 11.65
N THR A 15 -7.49 28.89 10.87
CA THR A 15 -8.40 27.83 10.45
C THR A 15 -7.57 26.64 9.97
N PHE A 16 -7.51 25.58 10.77
CA PHE A 16 -6.92 24.33 10.34
C PHE A 16 -7.91 23.62 9.41
N LEU A 17 -7.90 24.07 8.15
CA LEU A 17 -8.37 23.31 7.01
C LEU A 17 -7.49 22.07 6.90
N VAL A 18 -7.95 20.93 7.39
CA VAL A 18 -7.55 19.62 6.88
C VAL A 18 -8.84 19.07 6.26
N SER A 19 -9.17 19.40 5.01
CA SER A 19 -8.56 18.78 3.83
C SER A 19 -8.42 17.26 3.98
N LYS A 20 -9.47 16.59 4.46
CA LYS A 20 -9.66 15.16 4.23
C LYS A 20 -10.94 14.89 3.44
N MET A 21 -11.11 15.69 2.39
CA MET A 21 -11.78 15.22 1.18
C MET A 21 -10.68 14.77 0.22
N CYS A 22 -10.39 13.47 0.22
CA CYS A 22 -9.82 12.81 -0.93
C CYS A 22 -10.81 11.74 -1.35
N SER A 23 -11.36 11.96 -2.54
CA SER A 23 -12.27 11.11 -3.27
C SER A 23 -11.86 9.64 -3.27
N ALA A 24 -12.84 8.77 -3.09
CA ALA A 24 -12.83 7.48 -3.75
C ALA A 24 -14.24 7.24 -4.27
N MET A 25 -14.39 7.33 -5.59
CA MET A 25 -15.53 6.80 -6.33
C MET A 25 -15.85 5.41 -5.77
N GLN A 26 -17.08 5.22 -5.30
CA GLN A 26 -17.62 3.91 -4.96
C GLN A 26 -17.87 3.16 -6.28
N ASN A 27 -16.82 2.55 -6.83
CA ASN A 27 -16.99 1.45 -7.78
C ASN A 27 -17.37 0.23 -6.94
N ASN A 28 -18.59 -0.29 -7.10
CA ASN A 28 -19.06 -1.54 -6.50
C ASN A 28 -18.38 -2.75 -7.17
N SER A 29 -17.05 -2.76 -7.20
CA SER A 29 -16.22 -3.79 -7.83
C SER A 29 -15.47 -4.57 -6.74
N VAL A 30 -15.12 -5.82 -7.04
CA VAL A 30 -14.37 -6.72 -6.14
C VAL A 30 -13.10 -6.03 -5.63
N GLU A 31 -12.43 -5.25 -6.49
CA GLU A 31 -11.28 -4.41 -6.13
C GLU A 31 -11.54 -3.49 -4.93
N SER A 32 -12.68 -2.79 -4.88
CA SER A 32 -13.03 -1.88 -3.79
C SER A 32 -13.24 -2.63 -2.47
N SER A 33 -13.85 -3.82 -2.51
CA SER A 33 -14.01 -4.70 -1.33
C SER A 33 -12.64 -5.10 -0.78
N ILE A 34 -11.76 -5.58 -1.67
CA ILE A 34 -10.37 -5.96 -1.34
C ILE A 34 -9.64 -4.77 -0.73
N LYS A 35 -9.70 -3.61 -1.38
CA LYS A 35 -9.03 -2.38 -0.93
C LYS A 35 -9.46 -1.99 0.47
N LYS A 36 -10.76 -1.99 0.74
CA LYS A 36 -11.32 -1.62 2.05
C LYS A 36 -10.86 -2.59 3.13
N LYS A 37 -10.98 -3.90 2.93
CA LYS A 37 -10.53 -4.92 3.89
C LYS A 37 -9.05 -4.79 4.24
N LEU A 38 -8.21 -4.53 3.23
CA LEU A 38 -6.77 -4.34 3.43
C LEU A 38 -6.46 -3.05 4.17
N ILE A 39 -7.14 -1.94 3.85
CA ILE A 39 -6.99 -0.67 4.56
C ILE A 39 -7.38 -0.83 6.03
N ASP A 40 -8.56 -1.40 6.30
CA ASP A 40 -9.09 -1.55 7.65
C ASP A 40 -8.22 -2.48 8.51
N SER A 41 -7.66 -3.55 7.92
CA SER A 41 -6.89 -4.55 8.67
C SER A 41 -5.41 -4.21 8.81
N LEU A 42 -4.78 -3.65 7.76
CA LEU A 42 -3.33 -3.49 7.69
C LEU A 42 -2.87 -2.05 7.87
N ASN A 43 -3.79 -1.08 7.77
CA ASN A 43 -3.53 0.36 7.79
C ASN A 43 -2.27 0.74 6.98
N PRO A 44 -2.14 0.32 5.71
CA PRO A 44 -0.93 0.47 4.93
C PRO A 44 -0.65 1.95 4.62
N SER A 45 0.63 2.30 4.54
CA SER A 45 1.08 3.61 4.07
C SER A 45 0.89 3.76 2.55
N TYR A 46 0.88 2.65 1.81
CA TYR A 46 0.63 2.63 0.36
C TYR A 46 -0.06 1.33 -0.03
N ILE A 47 -1.09 1.44 -0.86
CA ILE A 47 -1.82 0.30 -1.40
C ILE A 47 -2.17 0.55 -2.87
N GLU A 48 -1.89 -0.45 -3.70
CA GLU A 48 -2.19 -0.45 -5.11
C GLU A 48 -2.76 -1.83 -5.48
N ILE A 49 -3.85 -1.85 -6.23
CA ILE A 49 -4.49 -3.06 -6.72
C ILE A 49 -4.59 -2.93 -8.24
N ILE A 50 -4.11 -3.94 -8.96
CA ILE A 50 -4.04 -3.97 -10.41
C ILE A 50 -4.77 -5.24 -10.87
N ASN A 51 -5.74 -5.10 -11.76
CA ASN A 51 -6.40 -6.23 -12.39
C ASN A 51 -5.57 -6.69 -13.60
N GLU A 52 -4.93 -7.86 -13.49
CA GLU A 52 -4.09 -8.45 -14.55
C GLU A 52 -4.87 -9.51 -15.35
N SER A 53 -6.17 -9.67 -15.14
CA SER A 53 -6.99 -10.70 -15.78
C SER A 53 -7.06 -10.58 -17.31
N TYR A 54 -6.85 -9.39 -17.87
CA TYR A 54 -6.82 -9.18 -19.32
C TYR A 54 -5.65 -9.88 -20.03
N MET A 55 -4.61 -10.30 -19.30
CA MET A 55 -3.41 -10.94 -19.87
C MET A 55 -3.54 -12.46 -20.08
N HIS A 56 -4.71 -13.04 -19.76
CA HIS A 56 -4.99 -14.45 -19.94
C HIS A 56 -6.19 -14.65 -20.86
N ASN A 57 -6.24 -15.80 -21.56
CA ASN A 57 -7.36 -16.25 -22.41
C ASN A 57 -8.63 -16.56 -21.57
N VAL A 58 -9.03 -15.63 -20.71
CA VAL A 58 -10.25 -15.66 -19.94
C VAL A 58 -11.30 -14.78 -20.64
N PRO A 59 -12.60 -15.09 -20.52
CA PRO A 59 -13.66 -14.27 -21.11
C PRO A 59 -13.53 -12.80 -20.70
N LYS A 60 -13.78 -11.87 -21.64
CA LYS A 60 -13.79 -10.42 -21.36
C LYS A 60 -14.68 -10.13 -20.14
N GLY A 61 -14.09 -9.55 -19.09
CA GLY A 61 -14.78 -9.21 -17.84
C GLY A 61 -14.53 -10.18 -16.68
N SER A 62 -13.69 -11.20 -16.85
CA SER A 62 -13.32 -12.10 -15.75
C SER A 62 -12.34 -11.42 -14.81
N GLU A 63 -12.72 -11.17 -13.57
CA GLU A 63 -11.90 -10.59 -12.51
C GLU A 63 -11.14 -11.69 -11.73
N THR A 64 -10.34 -12.49 -12.44
CA THR A 64 -9.75 -13.72 -11.89
C THR A 64 -8.34 -13.55 -11.33
N HIS A 65 -7.57 -12.60 -11.86
CA HIS A 65 -6.18 -12.35 -11.50
C HIS A 65 -6.00 -10.92 -11.01
N PHE A 66 -5.62 -10.79 -9.74
CA PHE A 66 -5.34 -9.51 -9.11
C PHE A 66 -3.92 -9.44 -8.58
N LYS A 67 -3.28 -8.29 -8.78
CA LYS A 67 -2.00 -7.97 -8.17
C LYS A 67 -2.18 -6.90 -7.12
N ILE A 68 -1.68 -7.18 -5.92
CA ILE A 68 -1.86 -6.33 -4.75
C ILE A 68 -0.47 -5.95 -4.26
N ILE A 69 -0.20 -4.65 -4.24
CA ILE A 69 1.00 -4.08 -3.66
C ILE A 69 0.58 -3.39 -2.36
N ALA A 70 1.02 -3.92 -1.23
CA ALA A 70 0.72 -3.39 0.09
C ALA A 70 2.02 -3.04 0.82
N VAL A 71 2.13 -1.78 1.25
CA VAL A 71 3.25 -1.28 2.02
C VAL A 71 2.78 -0.89 3.42
N SER A 72 3.25 -1.61 4.44
CA SER A 72 2.85 -1.40 5.84
C SER A 72 3.97 -1.78 6.80
N ASP A 73 4.07 -1.04 7.91
CA ASP A 73 4.97 -1.36 9.01
C ASP A 73 4.60 -2.68 9.71
N LYS A 74 3.35 -3.15 9.58
CA LYS A 74 2.92 -4.46 10.10
C LYS A 74 3.67 -5.64 9.50
N PHE A 75 4.37 -5.43 8.39
CA PHE A 75 5.20 -6.44 7.76
C PHE A 75 6.63 -6.47 8.28
N LYS A 76 7.02 -5.51 9.12
CA LYS A 76 8.34 -5.48 9.78
C LYS A 76 8.48 -6.72 10.67
N ASP A 77 9.62 -7.38 10.58
CA ASP A 77 9.93 -8.64 11.28
C ASP A 77 9.00 -9.83 10.97
N VAL A 78 8.12 -9.71 9.97
CA VAL A 78 7.28 -10.80 9.48
C VAL A 78 7.91 -11.43 8.24
N PRO A 79 8.15 -12.76 8.21
CA PRO A 79 8.69 -13.43 7.03
C PRO A 79 7.69 -13.40 5.87
N LEU A 80 8.20 -13.36 4.63
CA LEU A 80 7.42 -13.24 3.39
C LEU A 80 6.19 -14.16 3.35
N ILE A 81 6.39 -15.45 3.66
CA ILE A 81 5.31 -16.44 3.63
C ILE A 81 4.18 -16.12 4.62
N LYS A 82 4.51 -15.58 5.81
CA LYS A 82 3.50 -15.15 6.79
C LYS A 82 2.76 -13.92 6.30
N ARG A 83 3.43 -12.97 5.63
CA ARG A 83 2.77 -11.80 5.02
C ARG A 83 1.73 -12.24 3.99
N HIS A 84 2.09 -13.19 3.12
CA HIS A 84 1.17 -13.73 2.11
C HIS A 84 0.00 -14.45 2.76
N ARG A 85 0.25 -15.30 3.77
CA ARG A 85 -0.82 -15.97 4.54
C ARG A 85 -1.77 -14.98 5.22
N MET A 86 -1.26 -13.88 5.77
CA MET A 86 -2.09 -12.83 6.37
C MET A 86 -3.02 -12.20 5.34
N ILE A 87 -2.50 -11.82 4.17
CA ILE A 87 -3.31 -11.22 3.10
C ILE A 87 -4.31 -12.24 2.54
N ASN A 88 -3.89 -13.48 2.27
CA ASN A 88 -4.79 -14.54 1.82
C ASN A 88 -5.94 -14.77 2.80
N LYS A 89 -5.65 -14.76 4.11
CA LYS A 89 -6.67 -14.93 5.14
C LYS A 89 -7.68 -13.77 5.15
N LEU A 90 -7.22 -12.53 4.95
CA LEU A 90 -8.10 -11.36 4.86
C LEU A 90 -8.99 -11.40 3.61
N LEU A 91 -8.48 -11.97 2.52
CA LEU A 91 -9.15 -12.05 1.23
C LEU A 91 -9.80 -13.40 0.95
N GLN A 92 -9.84 -14.29 1.94
CA GLN A 92 -10.33 -15.66 1.77
C GLN A 92 -11.77 -15.68 1.24
N SER A 93 -12.64 -14.80 1.73
CA SER A 93 -14.03 -14.69 1.25
C SER A 93 -14.14 -14.25 -0.21
N GLU A 94 -13.16 -13.51 -0.74
CA GLU A 94 -13.14 -13.09 -2.15
C GLU A 94 -12.54 -14.19 -3.05
N LEU A 95 -11.56 -14.94 -2.51
CA LEU A 95 -10.94 -16.10 -3.15
C LEU A 95 -11.88 -17.28 -3.30
N GLU A 96 -12.82 -17.47 -2.37
CA GLU A 96 -13.84 -18.52 -2.46
C GLU A 96 -14.93 -18.20 -3.49
N GLY A 97 -15.00 -16.94 -3.96
CA GLY A 97 -15.98 -16.46 -4.92
C GLY A 97 -15.41 -16.24 -6.31
N SER A 98 -15.03 -15.00 -6.59
CA SER A 98 -14.73 -14.50 -7.95
C SER A 98 -13.24 -14.53 -8.32
N VAL A 99 -12.34 -14.55 -7.33
CA VAL A 99 -10.89 -14.43 -7.57
C VAL A 99 -10.22 -15.81 -7.64
N HIS A 100 -9.53 -16.10 -8.74
CA HIS A 100 -8.87 -17.39 -8.95
C HIS A 100 -7.42 -17.39 -8.46
N ALA A 101 -6.69 -16.28 -8.68
CA ALA A 101 -5.30 -16.15 -8.26
C ALA A 101 -4.97 -14.70 -7.88
N LEU A 102 -4.04 -14.54 -6.94
CA LEU A 102 -3.59 -13.23 -6.51
C LEU A 102 -2.08 -13.14 -6.30
N SER A 103 -1.50 -12.10 -6.88
CA SER A 103 -0.09 -11.75 -6.82
C SER A 103 0.12 -10.75 -5.69
N ILE A 104 0.71 -11.18 -4.58
CA ILE A 104 0.92 -10.35 -3.40
C ILE A 104 2.34 -9.81 -3.37
N ILE A 105 2.46 -8.49 -3.24
CA ILE A 105 3.72 -7.79 -2.97
C ILE A 105 3.56 -7.06 -1.64
N ALA A 106 4.01 -7.70 -0.55
CA ALA A 106 3.93 -7.14 0.81
C ALA A 106 5.31 -6.64 1.28
N LYS A 107 5.46 -5.31 1.36
CA LYS A 107 6.75 -4.65 1.69
C LYS A 107 6.63 -3.74 2.90
N THR A 108 7.74 -3.51 3.59
CA THR A 108 7.81 -2.44 4.59
C THR A 108 8.04 -1.09 3.91
N PRO A 109 7.69 0.04 4.56
CA PRO A 109 8.02 1.37 4.04
C PRO A 109 9.50 1.56 3.75
N ASP A 110 10.38 0.97 4.55
CA ASP A 110 11.83 1.00 4.34
C ASP A 110 12.23 0.28 3.04
N GLN A 111 11.69 -0.92 2.80
CA GLN A 111 11.92 -1.69 1.57
C GLN A 111 11.32 -1.02 0.32
N TRP A 112 10.27 -0.22 0.49
CA TRP A 112 9.67 0.54 -0.61
C TRP A 112 10.53 1.75 -0.98
N LYS A 113 11.11 2.43 0.01
CA LYS A 113 12.04 3.56 -0.18
C LYS A 113 13.36 3.13 -0.83
N GLU A 114 13.95 2.00 -0.44
CA GLU A 114 15.22 1.53 -1.00
C GLU A 114 15.15 1.21 -2.50
N LYS A 115 13.97 0.84 -3.02
CA LYS A 115 13.82 0.48 -4.44
C LYS A 115 14.06 1.65 -5.41
N SER A 116 14.08 2.90 -4.93
CA SER A 116 14.43 4.08 -5.74
C SER A 116 15.93 4.35 -5.81
N THR A 117 16.73 3.69 -4.98
CA THR A 117 18.19 3.89 -4.93
C THR A 117 18.89 2.66 -5.50
N ILE A 118 18.68 2.41 -6.80
CA ILE A 118 19.42 1.35 -7.49
C ILE A 118 20.87 1.82 -7.59
N THR A 119 21.75 1.21 -6.80
CA THR A 119 23.19 1.37 -6.95
C THR A 119 23.60 0.80 -8.31
N PRO A 120 24.32 1.53 -9.17
CA PRO A 120 24.74 1.00 -10.46
C PRO A 120 25.63 -0.24 -10.27
N SER A 121 25.43 -1.24 -11.13
CA SER A 121 26.18 -2.50 -11.10
C SER A 121 27.69 -2.23 -11.02
N PRO A 122 28.43 -2.92 -10.13
CA PRO A 122 29.87 -2.76 -10.04
C PRO A 122 30.52 -3.15 -11.38
N ALA A 123 31.47 -2.33 -11.83
CA ALA A 123 32.18 -2.53 -13.09
C ALA A 123 32.85 -3.91 -13.13
N CYS A 124 32.42 -4.76 -14.07
CA CYS A 124 33.05 -6.04 -14.37
C CYS A 124 34.45 -5.79 -14.92
N ARG A 125 35.46 -5.85 -14.04
CA ARG A 125 36.87 -5.75 -14.40
C ARG A 125 37.34 -7.14 -14.89
N GLY A 126 36.87 -7.54 -16.07
CA GLY A 126 37.33 -8.75 -16.77
C GLY A 126 38.80 -8.60 -17.15
N GLY A 127 39.65 -9.46 -16.59
CA GLY A 127 41.10 -9.42 -16.78
C GLY A 127 41.49 -9.62 -18.24
N PHE A 128 42.37 -8.76 -18.74
CA PHE A 128 43.10 -8.99 -19.98
C PHE A 128 44.02 -10.20 -19.79
N GLY A 129 43.64 -11.34 -20.37
CA GLY A 129 44.53 -12.48 -20.56
C GLY A 129 45.61 -12.12 -21.56
N LYS A 130 46.87 -12.32 -21.16
CA LYS A 130 48.08 -12.20 -21.99
C LYS A 130 48.14 -13.26 -23.08
#